data_AF-A0A066S155-F1
#
_entry.id   AF-A0A066S155-F1
#
_cell.length_a   1.000
_cell.length_b   1.000
_cell.length_c   1.000
_cell.angle_alpha   90.00
_cell.angle_beta   90.00
_cell.angle_gamma   90.00
#
_symmetry.space_group_name_H-M   'P 1'
#
loop_
_entity.id
_entity.type
_entity.pdbx_description
1 polymer ?
#
loop_
_entity_poly.entity_id
_entity_poly.type
_entity_poly.pdbx_seq_one_letter_code
_entity_poly.pdbx_strand_id
1 'polypeptide(L)' 'MVQAHITELEPKRLDVMYQELSGPYPAVVCEYGHCIFTHQGVIRSRCVKVAEGVALCRCKQWVEVPVGLSFY' A
#
# COMPACT_ATOMS: atom_id res chain seq x y z
N MET A 1 -17.24 20.57 11.13
CA MET A 1 -16.78 19.25 11.60
C MET A 1 -17.61 18.22 10.87
N VAL A 2 -17.06 17.57 9.83
CA VAL A 2 -17.84 16.61 9.05
C VAL A 2 -17.76 15.28 9.80
N GLN A 3 -18.76 15.01 10.64
CA GLN A 3 -18.99 13.67 11.19
C GLN A 3 -19.40 12.77 10.04
N ALA A 4 -18.46 11.98 9.53
CA ALA A 4 -18.82 10.86 8.66
C ALA A 4 -19.61 9.86 9.52
N HIS A 5 -20.89 9.72 9.21
CA HIS A 5 -21.77 8.74 9.83
C HIS A 5 -21.19 7.33 9.60
N ILE A 6 -20.86 6.66 10.70
CA ILE A 6 -20.49 5.23 10.72
C ILE A 6 -21.81 4.44 10.65
N THR A 7 -22.46 4.46 9.49
CA THR A 7 -23.53 3.51 9.18
C THR A 7 -22.88 2.29 8.53
N GLU A 8 -22.70 1.25 9.35
CA GLU A 8 -22.54 -0.16 8.96
C GLU A 8 -21.76 -0.40 7.66
N LEU A 9 -20.43 -0.29 7.72
CA LEU A 9 -19.57 -0.86 6.70
C LEU A 9 -19.78 -2.38 6.70
N GLU A 10 -20.17 -2.96 5.56
CA GLU A 10 -20.37 -4.41 5.44
C GLU A 10 -19.15 -5.18 5.98
N PRO A 11 -19.32 -6.33 6.65
CA PRO A 11 -18.24 -7.05 7.32
C PRO A 11 -17.02 -7.30 6.42
N LYS A 12 -17.24 -7.59 5.13
CA LYS A 12 -16.18 -7.76 4.13
C LYS A 12 -15.31 -6.52 3.92
N ARG A 13 -15.86 -5.30 4.05
CA ARG A 13 -15.11 -4.04 3.88
C ARG A 13 -14.25 -3.74 5.10
N LEU A 14 -14.73 -4.11 6.29
CA LEU A 14 -13.96 -4.04 7.53
C LEU A 14 -12.79 -5.02 7.52
N ASP A 15 -13.01 -6.26 7.07
CA ASP A 15 -11.96 -7.29 6.96
C ASP A 15 -10.85 -6.88 5.99
N VAL A 16 -11.20 -6.29 4.84
CA VAL A 16 -10.23 -5.79 3.85
C VAL A 16 -9.41 -4.62 4.42
N MET A 17 -10.05 -3.67 5.12
CA MET A 17 -9.35 -2.54 5.73
C MET A 17 -8.40 -3.00 6.85
N TYR A 18 -8.85 -3.96 7.68
CA TYR A 18 -8.01 -4.55 8.73
C TYR A 18 -6.85 -5.34 8.15
N GLN A 19 -7.05 -6.10 7.08
CA GLN A 19 -5.97 -6.78 6.37
C GLN A 19 -4.97 -5.79 5.77
N GLU A 20 -5.40 -4.69 5.16
CA GLU A 20 -4.46 -3.71 4.60
C GLU A 20 -3.60 -2.98 5.66
N LEU A 21 -4.09 -2.88 6.90
CA LEU A 21 -3.43 -2.20 8.02
C LEU A 21 -2.62 -3.12 8.96
N SER A 22 -2.82 -4.43 8.87
CA SER A 22 -2.10 -5.41 9.68
C SER A 22 -1.23 -6.29 8.81
N GLY A 23 0.08 -6.29 9.04
CA GLY A 23 1.00 -7.14 8.29
C GLY A 23 2.46 -6.89 8.67
N PRO A 24 3.36 -7.83 8.34
CA PRO A 24 4.73 -7.80 8.83
C PRO A 24 5.63 -6.81 8.07
N TYR A 25 5.14 -6.25 6.96
CA TYR A 25 5.93 -5.39 6.10
C TYR A 25 5.71 -3.91 6.40
N PRO A 26 6.73 -3.05 6.27
CA PRO A 26 6.55 -1.61 6.37
C PRO A 26 5.83 -1.08 5.13
N ALA A 27 4.70 -0.39 5.31
CA ALA A 27 4.01 0.25 4.19
C ALA A 27 4.86 1.41 3.63
N VAL A 28 4.82 1.58 2.31
CA VAL A 28 5.48 2.70 1.62
C VAL A 28 4.43 3.63 1.04
N VAL A 29 4.54 4.90 1.38
CA VAL A 29 3.66 5.97 0.94
C VAL A 29 4.52 7.06 0.29
N CYS A 30 4.09 7.58 -0.87
CA CYS A 30 4.79 8.70 -1.49
C CYS A 30 4.53 10.03 -0.76
N GLU A 31 5.25 11.08 -1.13
CA GLU A 31 5.09 12.44 -0.56
C GLU A 31 3.65 13.02 -0.69
N TYR A 32 2.85 12.52 -1.62
CA TYR A 32 1.45 12.91 -1.84
C TYR A 32 0.43 12.03 -1.11
N GLY A 33 0.88 11.08 -0.27
CA GLY A 33 -0.02 10.21 0.51
C GLY A 33 -0.53 8.98 -0.24
N HIS A 34 0.01 8.64 -1.41
CA HIS A 34 -0.38 7.41 -2.12
C HIS A 34 0.38 6.21 -1.59
N CYS A 35 -0.35 5.21 -1.07
CA CYS A 35 0.22 3.93 -0.68
C CYS A 35 0.65 3.14 -1.93
N ILE A 36 1.95 2.87 -2.04
CA ILE A 36 2.56 2.14 -3.15
C ILE A 36 2.93 0.72 -2.74
N PHE A 37 3.19 0.47 -1.46
CA PHE A 37 3.45 -0.86 -0.95
C PHE A 37 2.69 -1.04 0.37
N THR A 38 1.90 -2.11 0.48
CA THR A 38 1.02 -2.34 1.63
C THR A 38 1.71 -3.15 2.73
N HIS A 39 1.15 -3.13 3.95
CA HIS A 39 1.61 -4.00 5.03
C HIS A 39 1.51 -5.49 4.72
N GLN A 40 0.73 -5.86 3.71
CA GLN A 40 0.56 -7.23 3.19
C GLN A 40 1.61 -7.63 2.15
N GLY A 41 2.58 -6.76 1.85
CA GLY A 41 3.63 -7.08 0.87
C GLY A 41 3.23 -6.84 -0.59
N VAL A 42 2.16 -6.08 -0.85
CA VAL A 42 1.63 -5.87 -2.20
C VAL A 42 2.06 -4.51 -2.75
N ILE A 43 2.69 -4.51 -3.94
CA ILE A 43 2.97 -3.28 -4.68
C ILE A 43 1.73 -2.83 -5.46
N ARG A 44 1.24 -1.61 -5.20
CA ARG A 44 0.10 -0.96 -5.88
C ARG A 44 0.53 -0.12 -7.07
N SER A 45 1.41 -0.68 -7.90
CA SER A 45 1.79 -0.10 -9.20
C SER A 45 1.88 -1.19 -10.25
N ARG A 46 1.47 -0.85 -11.48
CA ARG A 46 1.61 -1.73 -12.64
C ARG A 46 2.98 -1.60 -13.31
N CYS A 47 3.78 -0.60 -12.92
CA CYS A 47 5.08 -0.35 -13.52
C CYS A 47 6.14 -0.33 -12.41
N VAL A 48 7.00 -1.35 -12.43
CA VAL A 48 8.03 -1.58 -11.42
C VAL A 48 9.34 -1.82 -12.15
N LYS A 49 10.40 -1.17 -11.69
CA LYS A 49 11.77 -1.47 -12.12
C LYS A 49 12.41 -2.36 -11.06
N VAL A 50 12.29 -3.66 -11.27
CA VAL A 50 12.74 -4.68 -10.30
C VAL A 50 14.22 -4.49 -9.92
N ALA A 51 15.09 -4.24 -10.90
CA ALA A 51 16.53 -4.07 -10.69
C ALA A 51 16.89 -2.82 -9.86
N GLU A 52 16.04 -1.79 -9.89
CA GLU A 52 16.25 -0.53 -9.15
C GLU A 52 15.48 -0.52 -7.82
N GLY A 53 14.62 -1.51 -7.55
CA GLY A 53 13.79 -1.52 -6.35
C GLY A 53 12.77 -0.38 -6.30
N VAL A 54 12.30 0.12 -7.45
CA VAL A 54 11.36 1.27 -7.50
C VAL A 54 10.08 0.93 -8.24
N ALA A 55 8.97 1.54 -7.80
CA ALA A 55 7.66 1.46 -8.43
C ALA A 55 7.15 2.86 -8.81
N LEU A 56 6.45 2.95 -9.94
CA LEU A 56 5.93 4.23 -10.43
C LEU A 56 4.62 4.56 -9.70
N CYS A 57 4.58 5.68 -8.98
CA CYS A 57 3.38 6.21 -8.39
C CYS A 57 2.40 6.74 -9.47
N ARG A 58 1.11 6.83 -9.15
CA ARG A 58 0.14 7.58 -9.99
C ARG A 58 0.49 9.07 -10.15
N CYS A 59 1.31 9.63 -9.26
CA CYS A 59 1.91 10.97 -9.39
C CYS A 59 3.02 11.07 -10.45
N LYS A 60 3.38 9.96 -11.11
CA LYS A 60 4.51 9.85 -12.04
C LYS A 60 5.90 10.01 -11.40
N GLN A 61 5.98 9.91 -10.08
CA GLN A 61 7.24 9.82 -9.32
C GLN A 61 7.64 8.36 -9.11
N TRP A 62 8.93 8.06 -9.20
CA TRP A 62 9.48 6.75 -8.83
C TRP A 62 9.67 6.71 -7.32
N VAL A 63 9.23 5.63 -6.68
CA VAL A 63 9.31 5.46 -5.23
C VAL A 63 9.95 4.13 -4.91
N GLU A 64 10.91 4.14 -4.00
CA GLU A 64 11.57 2.92 -3.50
C GLU A 64 10.56 2.01 -2.83
N VAL A 65 10.59 0.72 -3.19
CA VAL A 65 9.75 -0.32 -2.61
C VAL A 65 10.59 -1.56 -2.37
N PRO A 66 10.28 -2.36 -1.34
CA PRO A 66 11.02 -3.58 -1.05
C PRO A 66 10.69 -4.66 -2.10
N VAL A 67 11.49 -4.73 -3.16
CA VAL A 67 11.42 -5.78 -4.18
C VAL A 67 12.51 -6.82 -3.87
N GLY A 68 12.11 -8.06 -3.56
CA GLY A 68 13.07 -9.16 -3.33
C GLY A 68 13.35 -9.52 -1.87
N LEU A 69 12.40 -9.33 -0.96
CA LEU A 69 12.44 -9.97 0.36
C LEU A 69 12.24 -11.49 0.21
N SER A 70 13.28 -12.20 -0.23
CA SER A 70 13.38 -13.64 0.01
C SER A 70 13.78 -13.83 1.47
N PHE A 71 12.82 -14.08 2.35
CA PHE A 71 13.12 -14.70 3.64
C PHE A 71 13.52 -16.14 3.34
N TYR A 72 14.83 -16.40 3.29
CA TYR A 72 15.38 -17.75 3.41
C TYR A 72 15.39 -18.18 4.87
#